data_AF-A0A3A4R6M2-F1
#
_entry.id   AF-A0A3A4R6M2-F1
#
_cell.length_a   1.000
_cell.length_b   1.000
_cell.length_c   1.000
_cell.angle_alpha   90.00
_cell.angle_beta   90.00
_cell.angle_gamma   90.00
#
_symmetry.space_group_name_H-M   'P 1'
#
loop_
_entity.id
_entity.type
_entity.pdbx_description
1 polymer ?
#
loop_
_entity_poly.entity_id
_entity_poly.type
_entity_poly.pdbx_seq_one_letter_code
_entity_poly.pdbx_strand_id
1 'polypeptide(L)' 'MKKWHWILLGVITLITLFSEFVLLADYPKKHWWSYIPAFYILWGFVGCVAIIYISKWLGKLFIQRKEDYYDAD' A
#
# COMPACT_ATOMS: atom_id res chain seq x y z
N MET A 1 6.12 -14.18 -13.48
CA MET A 1 5.22 -13.01 -13.62
C MET A 1 5.39 -12.41 -15.01
N LYS A 2 4.32 -12.25 -15.81
CA LYS A 2 4.43 -11.65 -17.15
C LYS A 2 4.88 -10.19 -17.01
N LYS A 3 5.80 -9.74 -17.87
CA LYS A 3 6.39 -8.37 -17.82
C LYS A 3 5.33 -7.25 -17.82
N TRP A 4 4.15 -7.53 -18.38
CA TRP A 4 3.02 -6.60 -18.44
C TRP A 4 2.57 -6.05 -17.08
N HIS A 5 2.63 -6.85 -16.01
CA HIS A 5 2.25 -6.39 -14.66
C HIS A 5 3.16 -5.27 -14.16
N TRP A 6 4.46 -5.37 -14.42
CA TRP A 6 5.43 -4.33 -14.05
C TRP A 6 5.22 -3.05 -14.86
N ILE A 7 4.87 -3.18 -16.14
CA ILE A 7 4.55 -2.03 -16.99
C ILE A 7 3.29 -1.33 -16.48
N LEU A 8 2.21 -2.08 -16.19
CA LEU A 8 0.99 -1.51 -15.64
C LEU A 8 1.22 -0.79 -14.31
N LEU A 9 1.98 -1.40 -13.40
CA LEU A 9 2.25 -0.84 -12.09
C LEU A 9 3.05 0.47 -12.22
N GLY A 10 4.06 0.48 -13.11
CA GLY A 10 4.80 1.70 -13.44
C GLY A 10 3.92 2.80 -14.05
N VAL A 11 3.05 2.45 -14.99
CA VAL A 11 2.12 3.39 -15.63
C VAL A 11 1.15 4.00 -14.61
N ILE A 12 0.52 3.17 -13.76
CA ILE A 12 -0.40 3.64 -12.71
C ILE A 12 0.33 4.61 -11.77
N THR A 13 1.55 4.28 -11.36
CA THR A 13 2.36 5.13 -10.46
C THR A 13 2.72 6.46 -11.12
N LEU A 14 3.07 6.46 -12.41
CA LEU A 14 3.35 7.70 -13.14
C LEU A 14 2.10 8.57 -13.31
N ILE A 15 0.94 7.96 -13.57
CA ILE A 15 -0.33 8.68 -13.70
C ILE A 15 -0.70 9.35 -12.37
N THR A 16 -0.60 8.63 -11.25
CA THR A 16 -0.91 9.22 -9.93
C THR A 16 0.06 10.34 -9.59
N LEU A 17 1.35 10.17 -9.89
CA LEU A 17 2.35 11.20 -9.63
C LEU A 17 2.07 12.45 -10.47
N PHE A 18 1.81 12.28 -11.77
CA PHE A 18 1.43 13.37 -12.67
C PHE A 18 0.15 14.08 -12.20
N SER A 19 -0.86 13.33 -11.76
CA SER A 19 -2.11 13.90 -11.25
C SER A 19 -1.89 14.77 -10.02
N GLU A 20 -0.94 14.42 -9.15
CA GLU A 20 -0.61 15.22 -7.97
C GLU A 20 0.08 16.53 -8.37
N PHE A 21 1.05 16.47 -9.29
CA PHE A 21 1.75 17.67 -9.73
C PHE A 21 0.91 18.60 -10.60
N VAL A 22 -0.08 18.09 -11.35
CA VAL A 22 -0.89 18.90 -12.26
C VAL A 22 -2.21 19.35 -11.62
N LEU A 23 -2.92 18.46 -10.92
CA LEU A 23 -4.27 18.76 -10.40
C LEU A 23 -4.25 19.32 -8.98
N LEU A 24 -3.28 18.91 -8.15
CA LEU A 24 -3.19 19.32 -6.75
C LEU A 24 -2.26 20.52 -6.52
N ALA A 25 -1.49 20.94 -7.53
CA ALA A 25 -0.63 22.12 -7.42
C ALA A 25 -1.41 23.44 -7.28
N ASP A 26 -2.51 23.60 -8.02
CA ASP A 26 -3.33 24.81 -8.00
C ASP A 26 -4.51 24.74 -7.01
N TYR A 27 -4.74 23.58 -6.40
CA TYR A 27 -5.83 23.41 -5.44
C TYR A 27 -5.48 24.11 -4.12
N PRO A 28 -6.41 24.89 -3.53
CA PRO A 28 -6.15 25.54 -2.25
C PRO A 28 -5.81 24.48 -1.20
N LYS A 29 -4.61 24.58 -0.63
CA LYS A 29 -4.07 23.63 0.35
C LYS A 29 -4.85 23.75 1.65
N LYS A 30 -5.99 23.05 1.73
CA LYS A 30 -6.85 23.00 2.92
C LYS A 30 -6.30 22.11 4.02
N HIS A 31 -5.42 21.18 3.67
CA HIS A 31 -4.86 20.21 4.60
C HIS A 31 -3.33 20.32 4.64
N TRP A 32 -2.76 20.08 5.82
CA TRP A 32 -1.32 20.15 6.06
C TRP A 32 -0.52 19.11 5.25
N TRP A 33 -1.10 17.96 4.94
CA TRP A 33 -0.45 16.94 4.11
C TRP A 33 -0.35 17.33 2.63
N SER A 34 -1.16 18.28 2.13
CA SER A 34 -1.07 18.79 0.75
C SER A 34 0.20 19.61 0.50
N TYR A 35 0.98 19.91 1.54
CA TYR A 35 2.31 20.52 1.40
C TYR A 35 3.42 19.49 1.17
N ILE A 36 3.15 18.21 1.44
CA ILE A 36 4.10 17.12 1.24
C ILE A 36 3.96 16.65 -0.22
N PRO A 37 5.02 16.72 -1.05
CA PRO A 37 4.97 16.20 -2.40
C PRO A 37 4.91 14.67 -2.39
N ALA A 38 4.20 14.09 -3.36
CA ALA A 38 3.99 12.65 -3.50
C ALA A 38 3.25 12.01 -2.31
N PHE A 39 2.50 12.80 -1.52
CA PHE A 39 1.93 12.34 -0.24
C PHE A 39 1.02 11.11 -0.44
N TYR A 40 0.18 11.12 -1.47
CA TYR A 40 -0.81 10.06 -1.68
C TYR A 40 -0.15 8.74 -2.09
N ILE A 41 0.91 8.78 -2.89
CA ILE A 41 1.67 7.59 -3.28
C ILE A 41 2.40 7.01 -2.06
N LEU A 42 3.04 7.87 -1.28
CA LEU A 42 3.72 7.47 -0.05
C LEU A 42 2.73 6.85 0.94
N TRP A 43 1.58 7.50 1.15
CA TRP A 43 0.55 7.01 2.04
C TRP A 43 -0.05 5.68 1.57
N GLY A 44 -0.30 5.53 0.27
CA GLY A 44 -0.74 4.26 -0.31
C GLY A 44 0.28 3.14 -0.16
N PHE A 45 1.57 3.43 -0.38
CA PHE A 45 2.65 2.46 -0.19
C PHE A 45 2.79 2.04 1.27
N VAL A 46 2.83 3.01 2.19
CA VAL A 46 2.88 2.76 3.64
C VAL A 46 1.66 1.96 4.08
N GLY A 47 0.46 2.28 3.59
CA GLY A 47 -0.76 1.53 3.84
C GLY A 47 -0.66 0.07 3.38
N CYS A 48 -0.18 -0.17 2.16
CA CYS A 48 0.05 -1.53 1.64
C CYS A 48 1.02 -2.32 2.53
N VAL A 49 2.17 -1.72 2.86
CA VAL A 49 3.18 -2.33 3.72
C VAL A 49 2.59 -2.63 5.10
N ALA A 50 1.90 -1.66 5.70
CA ALA A 50 1.26 -1.81 7.01
C ALA A 50 0.26 -2.97 7.00
N ILE A 51 -0.60 -3.07 5.98
CA ILE A 51 -1.54 -4.18 5.84
C ILE A 51 -0.80 -5.52 5.79
N ILE A 52 0.27 -5.65 4.98
CA ILE A 52 1.04 -6.90 4.90
C ILE A 52 1.60 -7.31 6.27
N TYR A 53 2.21 -6.36 7.00
CA TYR A 53 2.81 -6.66 8.30
C TYR A 53 1.75 -6.96 9.38
N ILE A 54 0.67 -6.18 9.42
CA ILE A 54 -0.44 -6.39 10.35
C ILE A 54 -1.11 -7.73 10.08
N SER A 55 -1.37 -8.08 8.82
CA SER A 55 -1.94 -9.37 8.44
C SER A 55 -1.04 -10.54 8.85
N LYS A 56 0.29 -10.42 8.67
CA LYS A 56 1.24 -11.44 9.14
C LYS A 56 1.26 -11.57 10.66
N TRP A 57 1.21 -10.46 11.37
CA TRP A 57 1.22 -10.44 12.83
C TRP A 57 -0.07 -11.05 13.40
N LEU A 58 -1.22 -10.64 12.88
CA LEU A 58 -2.52 -11.22 13.23
C LEU A 58 -2.59 -12.71 12.88
N GLY A 59 -2.03 -13.09 11.73
CA GLY A 59 -1.91 -14.48 11.32
C GLY A 59 -1.19 -15.35 12.37
N LYS A 60 -0.05 -14.89 12.87
CA LYS A 60 0.72 -15.59 13.92
C LYS A 60 0.02 -15.65 15.27
N LEU A 61 -0.70 -14.60 15.64
CA LEU A 61 -1.34 -14.52 16.96
C LEU A 61 -2.67 -15.25 17.06
N PHE A 62 -3.48 -15.20 16.01
CA PHE A 62 -4.88 -15.62 16.07
C PHE A 62 -5.25 -16.77 15.13
N ILE A 63 -4.60 -16.88 13.97
CA ILE A 63 -5.08 -17.78 12.89
C ILE A 63 -4.21 -19.03 12.74
N GLN A 64 -2.91 -18.94 13.07
CA GLN A 64 -2.05 -20.12 13.04
C GLN A 64 -2.44 -21.07 14.16
N ARG A 65 -3.08 -22.17 13.76
CA ARG A 65 -3.40 -23.30 14.62
C ARG A 65 -2.10 -24.00 15.02
N LYS A 66 -2.02 -24.45 16.27
CA LYS A 66 -0.87 -25.22 16.77
C LYS A 66 -0.70 -26.47 15.91
N GLU A 67 0.55 -26.82 15.59
CA GLU A 67 0.90 -27.93 14.69
C GLU A 67 0.31 -29.26 15.17
N ASP A 68 0.25 -29.48 16.48
CA ASP A 68 -0.29 -30.70 17.12
C ASP A 68 -1.81 -30.92 16.98
N TYR A 69 -2.54 -30.10 16.22
CA TYR A 69 -4.00 -30.23 16.12
C TYR A 69 -4.47 -31.49 15.34
N TYR A 70 -3.60 -32.05 14.50
CA TYR A 70 -3.87 -33.30 13.76
C TYR A 70 -3.06 -34.50 14.25
N ASP A 71 -2.16 -34.31 15.23
CA ASP A 71 -1.46 -35.40 15.91
C ASP A 71 -2.32 -36.05 17.01
N ALA A 72 -3.64 -35.93 16.89
CA ALA A 72 -4.57 -36.71 17.68
C ALA A 72 -4.64 -38.12 17.06
N ASP A 73 -3.93 -39.03 17.73
CA ASP A 73 -4.11 -40.48 17.66
C ASP A 73 -5.59 -40.92 17.58
#